data_AF-A0A0J6BGZ8-F1
#
_entry.id   AF-A0A0J6BGZ8-F1
#
_cell.length_a   1.000
_cell.length_b   1.000
_cell.length_c   1.000
_cell.angle_alpha   90.00
_cell.angle_beta   90.00
_cell.angle_gamma   90.00
#
_symmetry.space_group_name_H-M   'P 1'
#
loop_
_entity.id
_entity.type
_entity.pdbx_description
1 polymer ?
#
loop_
_entity_poly.entity_id
_entity_poly.type
_entity_poly.pdbx_seq_one_letter_code
_entity_poly.pdbx_strand_id
1 'polypeptide(L)' 'MARTPQACPIRLVAVHLLSAAGEISRILWLDAEGHLSSQPHWLPREQALVMASNQQLVMGSSAEVRVL' A
#
# COMPACT_ATOMS: atom_id res chain seq x y z
N MET A 1 7.23 -11.80 -26.91
CA MET A 1 6.34 -10.63 -26.75
C MET A 1 5.46 -10.86 -25.54
N ALA A 2 5.71 -10.16 -24.43
CA ALA A 2 4.87 -10.28 -23.24
C ALA A 2 3.55 -9.55 -23.50
N ARG A 3 2.41 -10.24 -23.37
CA ARG A 3 1.08 -9.65 -23.46
C ARG A 3 0.89 -8.70 -22.28
N THR A 4 0.84 -7.41 -22.53
CA THR A 4 0.39 -6.43 -21.53
C THR A 4 -1.08 -6.74 -21.20
N PRO A 5 -1.45 -6.98 -19.93
CA PRO A 5 -2.85 -7.23 -19.59
C PRO A 5 -3.65 -5.94 -19.82
N GLN A 6 -4.69 -6.02 -20.65
CA GLN A 6 -5.52 -4.89 -21.08
C GLN A 6 -6.55 -4.43 -20.01
N ALA A 7 -6.25 -4.63 -18.73
CA ALA A 7 -7.06 -4.19 -17.60
C ALA A 7 -6.15 -3.96 -16.38
N CYS A 8 -5.25 -2.98 -16.47
CA CYS A 8 -4.32 -2.67 -15.38
C CYS A 8 -4.80 -1.42 -14.60
N PRO A 9 -5.63 -1.55 -13.57
CA PRO A 9 -5.57 -0.62 -12.47
C PRO A 9 -4.47 -1.15 -11.55
N ILE A 10 -3.24 -1.03 -12.01
CA ILE A 10 -2.03 -1.22 -11.23
C ILE A 10 -2.19 -0.37 -9.97
N ARG A 11 -2.11 -0.97 -8.77
CA ARG A 11 -2.12 -0.21 -7.52
C ARG A 11 -1.01 -0.63 -6.57
N LEU A 12 -0.34 0.38 -6.00
CA LEU A 12 0.64 0.21 -4.92
C LEU A 12 -0.01 0.67 -3.62
N VAL A 13 0.09 -0.13 -2.55
CA VAL A 13 -0.36 0.33 -1.23
C VAL A 13 0.85 0.87 -0.47
N ALA A 14 0.95 2.19 -0.40
CA ALA A 14 1.97 2.88 0.37
C ALA A 14 1.49 3.10 1.80
N VAL A 15 2.36 2.82 2.76
CA VAL A 15 2.16 3.07 4.18
C VAL A 15 3.17 4.12 4.62
N HIS A 16 2.69 5.32 4.91
CA HIS A 16 3.51 6.39 5.47
C HIS A 16 3.47 6.27 7.00
N LEU A 17 4.56 5.82 7.60
CA LEU A 17 4.68 5.80 9.06
C LEU A 17 4.96 7.21 9.57
N LEU A 18 4.16 7.67 10.53
CA LEU A 18 4.31 9.01 11.09
C LEU A 18 5.20 8.98 12.33
N SER A 19 6.03 10.01 12.49
CA SER A 19 6.77 10.27 13.73
C SER A 19 5.80 10.73 14.83
N ALA A 20 6.28 10.83 16.08
CA ALA A 20 5.48 11.39 17.17
C ALA A 20 5.03 12.85 16.92
N ALA A 21 5.73 13.57 16.03
CA ALA A 21 5.38 14.92 15.58
C ALA A 21 4.38 14.93 14.40
N GLY A 22 3.96 13.77 13.90
CA GLY A 22 3.04 13.64 12.76
C GLY A 22 3.72 13.75 11.38
N GLU A 23 5.05 13.82 11.33
CA GLU A 23 5.80 13.90 10.08
C GLU A 23 6.04 12.51 9.46
N ILE A 24 6.13 12.42 8.13
CA ILE A 24 6.46 11.15 7.46
C ILE A 24 7.88 10.73 7.82
N SER A 25 8.02 9.64 8.56
CA SER A 25 9.29 9.06 8.98
C SER A 25 9.83 8.02 8.01
N ARG A 26 8.94 7.24 7.40
CA ARG A 26 9.28 6.16 6.47
C ARG A 26 8.09 5.85 5.56
N ILE A 27 8.40 5.46 4.33
CA ILE A 27 7.45 4.91 3.37
C ILE A 27 7.73 3.43 3.24
N LEU A 28 6.71 2.61 3.46
CA LEU A 28 6.72 1.17 3.24
C LEU A 28 5.63 0.81 2.24
N TRP A 29 5.69 -0.40 1.71
CA TRP A 29 4.74 -0.92 0.74
C TRP A 29 4.14 -2.22 1.24
N LEU A 30 2.92 -2.55 0.83
CA LEU A 30 2.38 -3.89 1.09
C LEU A 30 2.68 -4.83 -0.08
N ASP A 31 3.08 -6.06 0.24
CA ASP A 31 3.06 -7.18 -0.71
C ASP A 31 1.64 -7.73 -0.92
N ALA A 32 1.49 -8.78 -1.73
CA ALA A 32 0.18 -9.36 -2.06
C ALA A 32 -0.46 -10.13 -0.89
N GLU A 33 0.35 -10.49 0.10
CA GLU A 33 -0.02 -11.19 1.31
C GLU A 33 -0.36 -10.21 2.44
N GLY A 34 0.05 -8.95 2.32
CA GLY A 34 -0.24 -7.85 3.25
C GLY A 34 0.85 -7.58 4.26
N HIS A 35 2.06 -8.07 4.01
CA HIS A 35 3.23 -7.73 4.80
C HIS A 35 3.87 -6.43 4.33
N LEU A 36 4.51 -5.75 5.27
CA LEU A 36 5.30 -4.56 4.98
C LEU A 36 6.59 -4.94 4.26
N SER A 37 6.86 -4.24 3.17
CA SER A 37 8.02 -4.40 2.32
C SER A 37 8.70 -3.04 2.09
N SER A 38 10.01 -3.08 1.85
CA SER A 38 10.79 -1.90 1.45
C SER A 38 10.68 -1.61 -0.05
N GLN A 39 10.08 -2.51 -0.84
CA GLN A 39 9.92 -2.37 -2.28
C GLN A 39 8.44 -2.38 -2.65
N PRO A 40 8.04 -1.61 -3.69
CA PRO A 40 6.66 -1.60 -4.17
C PRO A 40 6.27 -2.94 -4.79
N HIS A 41 5.04 -3.39 -4.51
CA HIS A 41 4.45 -4.59 -5.12
C HIS A 41 3.19 -4.25 -5.89
N TRP A 42 3.08 -4.83 -7.08
CA TRP A 42 1.94 -4.60 -7.95
C TRP A 42 0.75 -5.46 -7.54
N LEU A 43 -0.38 -4.80 -7.27
CA LEU A 43 -1.61 -5.48 -6.86
C LEU A 43 -2.77 -5.19 -7.81
N PRO A 44 -3.68 -6.16 -8.00
CA PRO A 44 -5.00 -5.89 -8.57
C PRO A 44 -5.75 -4.85 -7.72
N ARG A 45 -6.44 -3.91 -8.37
CA ARG A 45 -7.14 -2.80 -7.69
C ARG A 45 -8.06 -3.22 -6.55
N GLU A 46 -8.88 -4.23 -6.76
CA GLU A 46 -9.84 -4.68 -5.72
C GLU A 46 -9.10 -5.15 -4.48
N GLN A 47 -8.02 -5.91 -4.67
CA GLN A 47 -7.16 -6.37 -3.59
C GLN A 47 -6.46 -5.20 -2.90
N ALA A 48 -5.90 -4.26 -3.65
CA ALA A 48 -5.23 -3.08 -3.11
C ALA A 48 -6.16 -2.21 -2.24
N LEU A 49 -7.42 -2.05 -2.64
CA LEU A 49 -8.42 -1.29 -1.88
C LEU A 49 -8.79 -1.98 -0.56
N VAL A 50 -9.02 -3.29 -0.59
CA VAL A 50 -9.30 -4.08 0.62
C VAL A 50 -8.11 -4.03 1.59
N MET A 51 -6.90 -4.21 1.08
CA MET A 51 -5.69 -4.17 1.90
C MET A 51 -5.46 -2.80 2.51
N ALA A 52 -5.62 -1.73 1.75
CA ALA A 52 -5.49 -0.37 2.27
C ALA A 52 -6.50 -0.09 3.39
N SER A 53 -7.76 -0.48 3.20
CA SER A 53 -8.79 -0.31 4.23
C SER A 53 -8.47 -1.08 5.51
N ASN A 54 -8.05 -2.35 5.39
CA ASN A 54 -7.67 -3.17 6.55
C ASN A 54 -6.45 -2.58 7.28
N GLN A 55 -5.46 -2.11 6.54
CA GLN A 55 -4.26 -1.52 7.15
C GLN A 55 -4.54 -0.17 7.84
N GLN A 56 -5.45 0.65 7.32
CA GLN A 56 -5.91 1.85 8.02
C GLN A 56 -6.57 1.50 9.35
N LEU A 57 -7.38 0.43 9.40
CA LEU A 57 -8.01 -0.03 10.63
C LEU A 57 -7.00 -0.56 11.65
N VAL A 58 -5.97 -1.28 11.21
CA VAL A 58 -4.94 -1.88 12.09
C VAL A 58 -3.96 -0.83 12.63
N MET A 59 -3.47 0.07 11.77
CA MET A 59 -2.43 1.05 12.15
C MET A 59 -2.99 2.35 12.72
N GLY A 60 -4.28 2.64 12.52
CA GLY A 60 -4.93 3.83 13.05
C GLY A 60 -4.24 5.13 12.65
N SER A 61 -4.16 6.10 13.57
CA SER A 61 -3.56 7.42 13.32
C SER A 61 -2.04 7.43 13.17
N SER A 62 -1.37 6.31 13.42
CA SER A 62 0.09 6.21 13.33
C SER A 62 0.60 5.99 11.91
N ALA A 63 -0.30 5.73 10.96
CA ALA A 63 0.05 5.57 9.56
C ALA A 63 -0.98 6.18 8.62
N GLU A 64 -0.50 6.83 7.57
CA GLU A 64 -1.33 7.19 6.42
C GLU A 64 -1.16 6.13 5.33
N VAL A 65 -2.25 5.43 5.00
CA VAL A 65 -2.24 4.40 3.96
C VAL A 65 -2.86 4.93 2.68
N ARG A 66 -2.13 4.81 1.56
CA ARG A 66 -2.54 5.32 0.25
C ARG A 66 -2.49 4.23 -0.81
N VAL A 67 -3.43 4.28 -1.75
CA VAL A 67 -3.50 3.41 -2.92
C VAL A 67 -3.11 4.25 -4.14
N LEU A 68 -1.92 4.00 -4.69
CA LEU A 68 -1.34 4.74 -5.83
C LEU A 68 -1.63 4.04 -7.15
#